data_AF-H0W408-F1
#
_entry.id   AF-H0W408-F1
#
_cell.length_a   1.000
_cell.length_b   1.000
_cell.length_c   1.000
_cell.angle_alpha   90.00
_cell.angle_beta   90.00
_cell.angle_gamma   90.00
#
_symmetry.space_group_name_H-M   'P 1'
#
loop_
_entity.id
_entity.type
_entity.pdbx_description
1 polymer ?
#
loop_
_entity_poly.entity_id
_entity_poly.type
_entity_poly.pdbx_seq_one_letter_code
_entity_poly.pdbx_strand_id
1 'polypeptide(L)'
;MGREFGNLTRVRHVITYSLSPFEQRAFPNYFSKGIPNVLRRTRGCILRVAPPFVLAYLIYSWGTQEFEKSKRKNPADYENDK
;
A
#
# COMPACT_ATOMS: atom_id res chain seq x y z
N MET A 1 27.78 -4.13 -22.29
CA MET A 1 27.99 -2.72 -22.70
C MET A 1 27.47 -1.83 -21.59
N GLY A 2 28.32 -1.50 -20.61
CA GLY A 2 27.95 -0.75 -19.41
C GLY A 2 27.99 0.76 -19.67
N ARG A 3 27.02 1.50 -19.15
CA ARG A 3 27.11 2.96 -19.09
C ARG A 3 28.02 3.33 -17.92
N GLU A 4 29.04 4.15 -18.16
CA GLU A 4 29.98 4.63 -17.15
C GLU A 4 29.79 6.11 -16.86
N PHE A 5 30.18 6.55 -15.65
CA PHE A 5 30.22 7.97 -15.32
C PHE A 5 31.17 8.69 -16.28
N GLY A 6 30.67 9.74 -16.95
CA GLY A 6 31.37 10.44 -18.05
C GLY A 6 30.71 10.24 -19.42
N ASN A 7 30.03 9.11 -19.66
CA ASN A 7 29.37 8.76 -20.92
C ASN A 7 27.85 8.51 -20.76
N LEU A 8 27.20 9.22 -19.84
CA LEU A 8 25.79 9.01 -19.50
C LEU A 8 24.83 9.78 -20.43
N THR A 9 24.98 11.10 -20.47
CA THR A 9 24.07 12.00 -21.19
C THR A 9 24.71 13.38 -21.33
N ARG A 10 24.22 14.18 -22.27
CA ARG A 10 24.65 15.58 -22.48
C ARG A 10 23.69 16.53 -21.76
N VAL A 11 24.15 17.14 -20.67
CA VAL A 11 23.45 18.21 -19.95
C VAL A 11 24.25 19.51 -20.09
N ARG A 12 23.59 20.66 -20.29
CA ARG A 12 24.25 21.97 -20.41
C ARG A 12 23.57 22.98 -19.48
N HIS A 13 24.37 23.83 -18.85
CA HIS A 13 23.92 24.98 -18.03
C HIS A 13 22.97 24.67 -16.85
N VAL A 14 23.22 23.58 -16.11
CA VAL A 14 22.51 23.28 -14.85
C VAL A 14 23.45 23.51 -13.68
N ILE A 15 23.12 24.44 -12.79
CA ILE A 15 23.89 24.73 -11.58
C ILE A 15 23.16 24.12 -10.38
N THR A 16 23.87 23.35 -9.57
CA THR A 16 23.34 22.68 -8.37
C THR A 16 24.13 23.08 -7.14
N TYR A 17 23.44 23.37 -6.05
CA TYR A 17 24.05 23.73 -4.76
C TYR A 17 23.81 22.63 -3.73
N SER A 18 24.81 22.39 -2.89
CA SER A 18 24.73 21.44 -1.78
C SER A 18 25.42 22.02 -0.54
N LEU A 19 25.00 21.58 0.64
CA LEU A 19 25.65 21.89 1.92
C LEU A 19 26.33 20.64 2.46
N SER A 20 27.41 20.81 3.23
CA SER A 20 28.08 19.69 3.91
C SER A 20 27.11 18.97 4.85
N PRO A 21 27.14 17.62 4.94
CA PRO A 21 26.27 16.88 5.86
C PRO A 21 26.42 17.28 7.33
N PHE A 22 27.61 17.72 7.73
CA PHE A 22 27.89 18.19 9.10
C PHE A 22 27.26 19.55 9.43
N GLU A 23 26.85 20.30 8.40
CA GLU A 23 26.16 21.59 8.51
C GLU A 23 24.63 21.43 8.46
N GLN A 24 24.14 20.22 8.15
CA GLN A 24 22.72 19.93 8.00
C GLN A 24 22.18 19.12 9.17
N ARG A 25 20.87 19.25 9.41
CA ARG A 25 20.16 18.35 10.33
C ARG A 25 19.80 17.06 9.59
N ALA A 26 20.00 15.91 10.21
CA ALA A 26 19.62 14.61 9.63
C ALA A 26 18.10 14.47 9.40
N PHE A 27 17.28 15.02 10.30
CA PHE A 27 15.81 14.99 10.21
C PHE A 27 15.20 16.40 10.28
N PRO A 28 15.30 17.20 9.22
CA PRO A 28 14.71 18.53 9.20
C PRO A 28 13.19 18.44 8.98
N ASN A 29 12.42 19.33 9.63
CA ASN A 29 10.97 19.52 9.39
C ASN A 29 10.11 18.24 9.49
N TYR A 30 10.46 17.34 10.42
CA TYR A 30 9.79 16.05 10.55
C TYR A 30 8.27 16.17 10.74
N PHE A 31 7.83 16.94 11.72
CA PHE A 31 6.40 17.13 12.01
C PHE A 31 5.73 18.11 11.05
N SER A 32 6.41 19.19 10.66
CA SER A 32 5.81 20.27 9.86
C SER A 32 5.69 19.93 8.37
N LYS A 33 6.59 19.09 7.83
CA LYS A 33 6.61 18.72 6.40
C LYS A 33 6.61 17.22 6.18
N GLY A 34 7.31 16.44 7.01
CA GLY A 34 7.40 14.99 6.88
C GLY A 34 6.03 14.32 6.99
N ILE A 35 5.37 14.44 8.15
CA ILE A 35 4.07 13.82 8.41
C ILE A 35 2.99 14.27 7.41
N PRO A 36 2.81 15.58 7.12
CA PRO A 36 1.82 16.02 6.13
C PRO A 36 2.09 15.45 4.73
N ASN A 37 3.35 15.29 4.32
CA ASN A 37 3.67 14.72 3.01
C ASN A 37 3.41 13.21 2.97
N VAL A 38 3.62 12.49 4.07
CA VAL A 38 3.23 11.06 4.18
C VAL A 38 1.72 10.93 4.04
N LEU A 39 0.93 11.71 4.78
CA LEU A 39 -0.53 11.69 4.68
C LEU A 39 -1.02 12.00 3.26
N ARG A 40 -0.42 13.01 2.60
CA ARG A 40 -0.72 13.34 1.20
C ARG A 40 -0.43 12.15 0.26
N ARG A 41 0.70 11.46 0.44
CA ARG A 41 1.06 10.27 -0.35
C ARG A 41 0.10 9.11 -0.09
N THR A 42 -0.23 8.83 1.16
CA THR A 42 -1.19 7.78 1.53
C THR A 42 -2.56 8.06 0.90
N ARG A 43 -3.07 9.28 1.00
CA ARG A 43 -4.35 9.68 0.37
C ARG A 43 -4.33 9.50 -1.15
N GLY A 44 -3.20 9.76 -1.81
CA GLY A 44 -3.05 9.56 -3.26
C GLY A 44 -3.11 8.10 -3.72
N CYS A 45 -2.78 7.15 -2.84
CA CYS A 45 -2.71 5.73 -3.17
C CYS A 45 -3.85 4.91 -2.56
N ILE A 46 -4.47 5.35 -1.46
CA ILE A 46 -5.41 4.54 -0.68
C ILE A 46 -6.60 4.05 -1.50
N LEU A 47 -7.14 4.88 -2.41
CA LEU A 47 -8.28 4.49 -3.25
C LEU A 47 -7.91 3.51 -4.37
N ARG A 48 -6.63 3.36 -4.71
CA ARG A 48 -6.19 2.36 -5.68
C ARG A 48 -5.89 1.02 -5.00
N VAL A 49 -5.39 1.08 -3.77
CA VAL A 49 -4.90 -0.10 -3.05
C VAL A 49 -6.00 -0.71 -2.17
N ALA A 50 -6.76 0.09 -1.42
CA ALA A 50 -7.70 -0.42 -0.43
C ALA A 50 -8.90 -1.19 -1.02
N PRO A 51 -9.55 -0.76 -2.13
CA PRO A 51 -10.75 -1.46 -2.63
C PRO A 51 -10.56 -2.95 -2.93
N PRO A 52 -9.52 -3.41 -3.66
CA PRO A 52 -9.36 -4.84 -3.91
C PRO A 52 -9.09 -5.63 -2.61
N PHE A 53 -8.37 -5.06 -1.64
CA PHE A 53 -8.15 -5.73 -0.35
C PHE A 53 -9.44 -5.83 0.47
N VAL A 54 -10.26 -4.78 0.50
CA VAL A 54 -11.57 -4.82 1.17
C VAL A 54 -12.47 -5.87 0.53
N LEU A 55 -12.54 -5.91 -0.80
CA LEU A 55 -13.33 -6.92 -1.52
C LEU A 55 -12.85 -8.34 -1.22
N ALA A 56 -11.53 -8.58 -1.26
CA ALA A 56 -10.97 -9.89 -0.93
C ALA A 56 -11.30 -10.32 0.51
N TYR A 57 -11.22 -9.38 1.46
CA TYR A 57 -11.57 -9.65 2.85
C TYR A 57 -13.05 -9.97 3.03
N LEU A 58 -13.94 -9.27 2.33
CA LEU A 58 -15.37 -9.57 2.34
C LEU A 58 -15.66 -10.97 1.80
N ILE A 59 -15.08 -11.33 0.65
CA ILE A 59 -15.23 -12.67 0.05
C ILE A 59 -14.72 -13.75 1.02
N TYR A 60 -13.56 -13.52 1.63
CA TYR A 60 -12.99 -14.43 2.62
C TYR A 60 -13.96 -14.64 3.80
N SER A 61 -14.44 -13.56 4.41
CA SER A 61 -15.33 -13.63 5.57
C SER A 61 -16.66 -14.32 5.25
N TRP A 62 -17.25 -14.02 4.10
CA TRP A 62 -18.48 -14.65 3.64
C TRP A 62 -18.25 -16.15 3.38
N GLY A 63 -17.17 -16.49 2.66
CA GLY A 63 -16.84 -17.88 2.34
C GLY A 63 -16.62 -18.74 3.57
N THR A 64 -15.94 -18.21 4.60
CA THR A 64 -15.76 -18.92 5.87
C THR A 64 -17.09 -19.14 6.59
N GLN A 65 -17.93 -18.11 6.70
CA GLN A 65 -19.23 -18.22 7.38
C GLN A 65 -20.18 -19.18 6.65
N GLU A 66 -20.23 -19.11 5.32
CA GLU A 66 -21.11 -19.97 4.52
C GLU A 66 -20.66 -21.44 4.55
N PHE A 67 -19.35 -21.67 4.55
CA PHE A 67 -18.79 -23.00 4.72
C PHE A 67 -19.11 -23.61 6.10
N GLU A 68 -19.05 -22.80 7.16
CA GLU A 68 -19.46 -23.26 8.50
C GLU A 68 -20.96 -23.56 8.59
N LYS A 69 -21.81 -22.74 7.95
CA LYS A 69 -23.26 -22.97 7.89
C LYS A 69 -23.60 -24.24 7.12
N SER A 70 -23.00 -24.42 5.95
CA SER A 70 -23.28 -25.58 5.08
C SER A 70 -22.83 -26.92 5.68
N LYS A 71 -21.87 -26.92 6.61
CA LYS A 71 -21.52 -28.13 7.39
C LYS A 71 -22.56 -28.52 8.44
N ARG A 72 -23.45 -27.62 8.85
CA ARG A 72 -24.48 -27.92 9.84
C ARG A 72 -25.61 -28.69 9.17
N LYS A 73 -26.07 -29.77 9.81
CA LYS A 73 -27.21 -30.54 9.34
C LYS A 73 -28.47 -29.67 9.37
N ASN A 74 -29.27 -29.72 8.32
CA ASN A 74 -30.56 -29.04 8.28
C ASN A 74 -31.63 -29.93 8.93
N PRO A 75 -32.28 -29.51 10.04
CA PRO A 75 -33.29 -30.33 10.69
C PRO A 75 -34.51 -30.62 9.80
N ALA A 76 -34.84 -29.72 8.85
CA ALA A 76 -35.98 -29.87 7.95
C ALA A 76 -35.84 -31.07 6.98
N ASP A 77 -34.60 -31.53 6.73
CA ASP A 77 -34.36 -32.67 5.82
C ASP A 77 -34.79 -34.01 6.44
N TYR A 78 -34.98 -34.08 7.77
CA TYR A 78 -35.31 -35.31 8.50
C TYR A 78 -36.76 -35.36 9.01
N GLU A 79 -37.59 -34.36 8.69
CA GLU A 79 -38.96 -34.26 9.22
C GLU A 79 -39.93 -35.29 8.61
N ASN A 80 -39.66 -35.74 7.36
CA ASN A 80 -40.50 -36.68 6.61
C ASN A 80 -39.86 -38.05 6.42
N ASP A 81 -38.73 -38.32 7.08
CA ASP A 81 -38.05 -39.60 7.02
C ASP A 81 -38.74 -40.55 8.02
N LYS A 82 -39.70 -41.33 7.54
CA LYS A 82 -40.44 -42.36 8.28
C LYS A 82 -40.14 -43.75 7.72
#